data_AF-A0A1M6Z4T5-F1
#
_entry.id   AF-A0A1M6Z4T5-F1
#
_cell.length_a   1.000
_cell.length_b   1.000
_cell.length_c   1.000
_cell.angle_alpha   90.00
_cell.angle_beta   90.00
_cell.angle_gamma   90.00
#
_symmetry.space_group_name_H-M   'P 1'
#
loop_
_entity.id
_entity.type
_entity.pdbx_description
1 polymer ?
#
loop_
_entity_poly.entity_id
_entity_poly.type
_entity_poly.pdbx_seq_one_letter_code
_entity_poly.pdbx_strand_id
1 'polypeptide(L)'
;MIDKNLFTHKILEKKKKAILDNFPELKVCKHDNFYSLSEYIYESPSKFYDKKIYRELNFFLDNLIDDPNDFLAFLKILNDLTFEFNHAVKTMNELNLKDIHENLLPDNDAELMYFFSEKIVYEYLKITDVVLLGFLKPIAYYLRIKNNKGIDNLDIYNCIDTLRKYNIFNDLTNKYNNTIRNAIAHGGVTFESSTIKFKDKKDTKSFYASQFIKEFDDLINCTNALILAYKKILFQYLDVLLNHNIAIPASIMEIELRHKANHQDWNIIHSYDSEIPKGKQYNLLVETNLNSRKFMNFSAVYTAITLENLLPKKYDNFFIQIKTKYQLSCWQVIDLEKLREHFAGKKVIITDGTYFFEEKYLAEKKDSIKIYKTVLFQKNIDRNKVIDVRYIKHHSKKNYNVIENAGVFLNITDDQIENFIRNKIREIVSLVKSEKRKKYSNNFKEYFFPDKYLQIHIYQGDLRKRSFHYGRQNKNLIATLHINKTKRIKNIVPAWGIKEENKDCLIVWNK
;
A
#
# COMPACT_ATOMS: atom_id res chain seq x y z
N MET A 1 31.54 -11.92 -0.94
CA MET A 1 30.14 -12.18 -0.57
C MET A 1 29.37 -10.88 -0.65
N ILE A 2 28.34 -10.80 -1.48
CA ILE A 2 27.38 -9.68 -1.46
C ILE A 2 26.20 -10.17 -0.62
N ASP A 3 26.30 -10.04 0.71
CA ASP A 3 25.21 -10.49 1.60
C ASP A 3 24.22 -9.37 1.91
N LYS A 4 24.63 -8.13 1.62
CA LYS A 4 23.85 -6.93 1.93
C LYS A 4 23.78 -6.03 0.71
N ASN A 5 22.58 -5.58 0.37
CA ASN A 5 22.41 -4.51 -0.59
C ASN A 5 22.93 -3.20 0.00
N LEU A 6 23.93 -2.60 -0.63
CA LEU A 6 24.50 -1.33 -0.17
C LEU A 6 23.46 -0.20 -0.17
N PHE A 7 22.44 -0.27 -1.03
CA PHE A 7 21.38 0.72 -1.14
C PHE A 7 20.22 0.49 -0.15
N THR A 8 19.91 -0.77 0.21
CA THR A 8 18.68 -1.08 0.97
C THR A 8 18.90 -1.69 2.35
N HIS A 9 20.07 -2.22 2.72
CA HIS A 9 20.22 -3.01 3.96
C HIS A 9 19.75 -2.29 5.23
N LYS A 10 20.04 -0.99 5.41
CA LYS A 10 19.55 -0.22 6.58
C LYS A 10 18.04 0.03 6.54
N ILE A 11 17.49 0.22 5.34
CA ILE A 11 16.05 0.36 5.13
C ILE A 11 15.36 -0.94 5.53
N LEU A 12 15.90 -2.06 5.06
CA LEU A 12 15.42 -3.39 5.37
C LEU A 12 15.53 -3.66 6.88
N GLU A 13 16.67 -3.42 7.53
CA GLU A 13 16.79 -3.58 8.99
C GLU A 13 15.73 -2.79 9.78
N LYS A 14 15.47 -1.53 9.38
CA LYS A 14 14.42 -0.71 10.00
C LYS A 14 13.00 -1.25 9.71
N LYS A 15 12.71 -1.59 8.46
CA LYS A 15 11.43 -2.18 8.05
C LYS A 15 11.20 -3.49 8.81
N LYS A 16 12.22 -4.35 8.93
CA LYS A 16 12.18 -5.60 9.70
C LYS A 16 11.78 -5.33 11.13
N LYS A 17 12.42 -4.37 11.81
CA LYS A 17 12.07 -4.02 13.19
C LYS A 17 10.59 -3.61 13.30
N ALA A 18 10.13 -2.69 12.45
CA ALA A 18 8.75 -2.23 12.48
C ALA A 18 7.73 -3.36 12.16
N ILE A 19 8.08 -4.25 11.24
CA ILE A 19 7.26 -5.44 10.93
C ILE A 19 7.18 -6.35 12.15
N LEU A 20 8.30 -6.67 12.80
CA LEU A 20 8.33 -7.50 14.01
C LEU A 20 7.65 -6.86 15.22
N ASP A 21 7.56 -5.53 15.26
CA ASP A 21 6.81 -4.79 16.29
C ASP A 21 5.28 -4.87 16.04
N ASN A 22 4.84 -4.88 14.77
CA ASN A 22 3.42 -4.95 14.40
C ASN A 22 2.89 -6.38 14.22
N PHE A 23 3.78 -7.34 13.91
CA PHE A 23 3.49 -8.75 13.66
C PHE A 23 4.48 -9.62 14.44
N PRO A 24 4.37 -9.67 15.77
CA PRO A 24 5.34 -10.32 16.65
C PRO A 24 5.47 -11.83 16.42
N GLU A 25 4.47 -12.47 15.83
CA GLU A 25 4.46 -13.89 15.48
C GLU A 25 5.57 -14.24 14.49
N LEU A 26 6.05 -13.27 13.70
CA LEU A 26 7.14 -13.50 12.75
C LEU A 26 8.53 -13.59 13.42
N LYS A 27 8.64 -13.29 14.73
CA LYS A 27 9.91 -13.39 15.46
C LYS A 27 10.45 -14.82 15.55
N VAL A 28 9.58 -15.83 15.43
CA VAL A 28 9.99 -17.24 15.44
C VAL A 28 10.57 -17.73 14.11
N CYS A 29 10.40 -16.95 13.02
CA CYS A 29 10.87 -17.32 11.70
C CYS A 29 12.41 -17.30 11.63
N LYS A 30 13.01 -18.30 10.97
CA LYS A 30 14.47 -18.36 10.75
C LYS A 30 14.93 -17.49 9.57
N HIS A 31 14.01 -17.07 8.72
CA HIS A 31 14.26 -16.23 7.55
C HIS A 31 13.79 -14.78 7.78
N ASP A 32 14.06 -13.90 6.82
CA ASP A 32 13.60 -12.50 6.82
C ASP A 32 12.70 -12.15 5.62
N ASN A 33 12.18 -13.16 4.92
CA ASN A 33 11.31 -13.01 3.75
C ASN A 33 9.89 -12.53 4.10
N PHE A 34 9.76 -11.31 4.64
CA PHE A 34 8.46 -10.71 4.97
C PHE A 34 8.47 -9.17 4.86
N TYR A 35 9.40 -8.60 4.09
CA TYR A 35 9.54 -7.15 3.92
C TYR A 35 8.35 -6.50 3.22
N SER A 36 7.63 -7.26 2.41
CA SER A 36 6.37 -6.83 1.78
C SER A 36 5.25 -6.52 2.76
N LEU A 37 5.35 -6.95 4.02
CA LEU A 37 4.39 -6.54 5.06
C LEU A 37 4.55 -5.07 5.47
N SER A 38 5.67 -4.43 5.12
CA SER A 38 5.89 -3.01 5.42
C SER A 38 4.92 -2.08 4.70
N GLU A 39 4.31 -2.52 3.58
CA GLU A 39 3.28 -1.75 2.88
C GLU A 39 2.07 -1.46 3.78
N TYR A 40 1.71 -2.37 4.69
CA TYR A 40 0.60 -2.22 5.64
C TYR A 40 0.93 -1.36 6.85
N ILE A 41 2.18 -0.89 6.97
CA ILE A 41 2.62 0.03 8.02
C ILE A 41 2.77 1.43 7.44
N TYR A 42 3.36 1.54 6.24
CA TYR A 42 3.81 2.83 5.70
C TYR A 42 3.06 3.30 4.46
N GLU A 43 2.56 2.39 3.63
CA GLU A 43 2.16 2.68 2.26
C GLU A 43 0.63 2.78 2.13
N SER A 44 0.17 3.76 1.36
CA SER A 44 -1.25 3.92 1.05
C SER A 44 -1.54 3.25 -0.30
N PRO A 45 -2.68 2.56 -0.47
CA PRO A 45 -3.78 2.43 0.49
C PRO A 45 -3.61 1.30 1.52
N SER A 46 -2.63 0.42 1.36
CA SER A 46 -2.49 -0.85 2.13
C SER A 46 -2.56 -0.67 3.64
N LYS A 47 -1.92 0.37 4.20
CA LYS A 47 -1.92 0.66 5.64
C LYS A 47 -3.29 0.98 6.24
N PHE A 48 -4.28 1.29 5.41
CA PHE A 48 -5.66 1.54 5.84
C PHE A 48 -6.52 0.27 5.83
N TYR A 49 -5.91 -0.91 5.73
CA TYR A 49 -6.61 -2.19 5.79
C TYR A 49 -7.60 -2.27 6.97
N ASP A 50 -8.70 -3.00 6.77
CA ASP A 50 -9.72 -3.16 7.79
C ASP A 50 -9.21 -4.12 8.89
N LYS A 51 -8.91 -3.56 10.06
CA LYS A 51 -8.38 -4.32 11.21
C LYS A 51 -9.36 -5.37 11.74
N LYS A 52 -10.68 -5.17 11.59
CA LYS A 52 -11.67 -6.12 12.06
C LYS A 52 -11.68 -7.35 11.15
N ILE A 53 -11.73 -7.13 9.85
CA ILE A 53 -11.67 -8.20 8.83
C ILE A 53 -10.34 -8.97 8.92
N TYR A 54 -9.23 -8.26 9.14
CA TYR A 54 -7.93 -8.90 9.38
C TYR A 54 -7.95 -9.85 10.57
N ARG A 55 -8.58 -9.44 11.69
CA ARG A 55 -8.73 -10.29 12.89
C ARG A 55 -9.64 -11.48 12.64
N GLU A 56 -10.75 -11.30 11.94
CA GLU A 56 -11.67 -12.37 11.56
C GLU A 56 -10.97 -13.45 10.74
N LEU A 57 -10.23 -13.04 9.70
CA LEU A 57 -9.51 -13.98 8.86
C LEU A 57 -8.33 -14.63 9.60
N ASN A 58 -7.57 -13.87 10.40
CA ASN A 58 -6.52 -14.48 11.23
C ASN A 58 -7.10 -15.51 12.18
N PHE A 59 -8.21 -15.22 12.86
CA PHE A 59 -8.85 -16.17 13.76
C PHE A 59 -9.24 -17.46 13.03
N PHE A 60 -9.81 -17.35 11.83
CA PHE A 60 -10.08 -18.51 10.99
C PHE A 60 -8.81 -19.30 10.66
N LEU A 61 -7.76 -18.62 10.22
CA LEU A 61 -6.49 -19.26 9.83
C LEU A 61 -5.74 -19.87 11.02
N ASP A 62 -5.76 -19.22 12.18
CA ASP A 62 -5.16 -19.71 13.42
C ASP A 62 -5.89 -20.97 13.91
N ASN A 63 -7.22 -21.04 13.81
CA ASN A 63 -7.97 -22.26 14.10
C ASN A 63 -7.63 -23.42 13.14
N LEU A 64 -7.22 -23.13 11.90
CA LEU A 64 -6.72 -24.18 11.00
C LEU A 64 -5.38 -24.70 11.48
N ILE A 65 -4.49 -23.82 11.97
CA ILE A 65 -3.16 -24.19 12.46
C ILE A 65 -3.26 -25.15 13.66
N ASP A 66 -4.28 -25.02 14.49
CA ASP A 66 -4.51 -25.91 15.65
C ASP A 66 -4.75 -27.38 15.24
N ASP A 67 -5.19 -27.64 14.01
CA ASP A 67 -5.29 -28.99 13.42
C ASP A 67 -4.39 -29.12 12.17
N PRO A 68 -3.24 -29.82 12.26
CA PRO A 68 -2.31 -29.96 11.15
C PRO A 68 -2.92 -30.52 9.85
N ASN A 69 -3.94 -31.37 9.94
CA ASN A 69 -4.58 -31.94 8.76
C ASN A 69 -5.43 -30.90 8.04
N ASP A 70 -6.21 -30.13 8.79
CA ASP A 70 -7.03 -29.03 8.27
C ASP A 70 -6.15 -27.93 7.66
N PHE A 71 -5.05 -27.58 8.32
CA PHE A 71 -4.09 -26.62 7.79
C PHE A 71 -3.47 -27.08 6.47
N LEU A 72 -2.96 -28.32 6.40
CA LEU A 72 -2.37 -28.87 5.18
C LEU A 72 -3.42 -29.01 4.06
N ALA A 73 -4.65 -29.38 4.39
CA ALA A 73 -5.75 -29.44 3.41
C ALA A 73 -6.06 -28.05 2.83
N PHE A 74 -6.13 -27.02 3.67
CA PHE A 74 -6.33 -25.64 3.22
C PHE A 74 -5.19 -25.15 2.32
N LEU A 75 -3.94 -25.43 2.68
CA LEU A 75 -2.77 -25.05 1.89
C LEU A 75 -2.72 -25.76 0.53
N LYS A 76 -3.15 -27.02 0.45
CA LYS A 76 -3.30 -27.73 -0.83
C LYS A 76 -4.37 -27.09 -1.70
N ILE A 77 -5.54 -26.75 -1.14
CA ILE A 77 -6.60 -26.03 -1.86
C ILE A 77 -6.09 -24.69 -2.40
N LEU A 78 -5.33 -23.94 -1.58
CA LEU A 78 -4.72 -22.70 -2.01
C LEU A 78 -3.76 -22.91 -3.19
N ASN A 79 -2.98 -23.98 -3.15
CA ASN A 79 -2.06 -24.34 -4.23
C ASN A 79 -2.81 -24.78 -5.50
N ASP A 80 -3.90 -25.52 -5.38
CA ASP A 80 -4.74 -25.93 -6.52
C ASP A 80 -5.44 -24.73 -7.18
N LEU A 81 -5.78 -23.71 -6.38
CA LEU A 81 -6.34 -22.43 -6.83
C LEU A 81 -5.26 -21.36 -7.10
N THR A 82 -4.00 -21.76 -7.29
CA THR A 82 -2.85 -20.86 -7.45
C THR A 82 -3.03 -19.85 -8.57
N PHE A 83 -3.66 -20.23 -9.69
CA PHE A 83 -3.85 -19.33 -10.82
C PHE A 83 -4.72 -18.14 -10.45
N GLU A 84 -5.93 -18.38 -9.93
CA GLU A 84 -6.86 -17.34 -9.51
C GLU A 84 -6.30 -16.53 -8.34
N PHE A 85 -5.65 -17.19 -7.37
CA PHE A 85 -5.05 -16.51 -6.23
C PHE A 85 -3.91 -15.58 -6.66
N ASN A 86 -3.01 -16.04 -7.54
CA ASN A 86 -1.95 -15.20 -8.09
C ASN A 86 -2.52 -14.00 -8.86
N HIS A 87 -3.57 -14.22 -9.65
CA HIS A 87 -4.22 -13.16 -10.40
C HIS A 87 -4.87 -12.10 -9.49
N ALA A 88 -5.50 -12.52 -8.39
CA ALA A 88 -6.05 -11.64 -7.37
C ALA A 88 -4.96 -10.80 -6.69
N VAL A 89 -3.84 -11.42 -6.28
CA VAL A 89 -2.70 -10.72 -5.68
C VAL A 89 -2.10 -9.70 -6.64
N LYS A 90 -1.83 -10.08 -7.89
CA LYS A 90 -1.27 -9.16 -8.90
C LYS A 90 -2.21 -7.98 -9.15
N THR A 91 -3.50 -8.27 -9.32
CA THR A 91 -4.53 -7.24 -9.52
C THR A 91 -4.62 -6.30 -8.33
N MET A 92 -4.57 -6.82 -7.10
CA MET A 92 -4.59 -5.99 -5.90
C MET A 92 -3.35 -5.10 -5.80
N ASN A 93 -2.17 -5.62 -6.14
CA ASN A 93 -0.94 -4.84 -6.16
C ASN A 93 -1.00 -3.71 -7.21
N GLU A 94 -1.48 -4.00 -8.42
CA GLU A 94 -1.72 -2.98 -9.46
C GLU A 94 -2.70 -1.90 -9.00
N LEU A 95 -3.80 -2.30 -8.36
CA LEU A 95 -4.81 -1.39 -7.81
C LEU A 95 -4.22 -0.47 -6.74
N ASN A 96 -3.43 -1.01 -5.82
CA ASN A 96 -2.80 -0.24 -4.74
C ASN A 96 -1.80 0.80 -5.25
N LEU A 97 -1.19 0.58 -6.42
CA LEU A 97 -0.27 1.53 -7.04
C LEU A 97 -0.97 2.70 -7.76
N LYS A 98 -2.29 2.65 -7.95
CA LYS A 98 -3.03 3.74 -8.60
C LYS A 98 -3.11 4.98 -7.71
N ASP A 99 -2.98 6.14 -8.33
CA ASP A 99 -3.05 7.46 -7.66
C ASP A 99 -4.46 7.81 -7.15
N ILE A 100 -5.48 7.09 -7.63
CA ILE A 100 -6.89 7.26 -7.27
C ILE A 100 -7.17 7.20 -5.76
N HIS A 101 -6.30 6.61 -4.93
CA HIS A 101 -6.50 6.44 -3.48
C HIS A 101 -6.22 7.69 -2.65
N GLU A 102 -5.36 8.57 -3.15
CA GLU A 102 -4.85 9.74 -2.41
C GLU A 102 -5.15 11.06 -3.12
N ASN A 103 -5.88 11.02 -4.24
CA ASN A 103 -6.36 12.20 -4.95
C ASN A 103 -7.56 12.83 -4.22
N LEU A 104 -7.61 14.17 -4.24
CA LEU A 104 -8.81 14.90 -3.87
C LEU A 104 -9.88 14.65 -4.93
N LEU A 105 -11.14 14.67 -4.51
CA LEU A 105 -12.25 14.63 -5.44
C LEU A 105 -12.33 15.98 -6.19
N PRO A 106 -12.78 15.99 -7.45
CA PRO A 106 -13.10 17.23 -8.14
C PRO A 106 -14.23 17.98 -7.43
N ASP A 107 -14.12 19.32 -7.38
CA ASP A 107 -15.18 20.18 -6.83
C ASP A 107 -16.31 20.45 -7.85
N ASN A 108 -16.05 20.19 -9.15
CA ASN A 108 -17.03 20.33 -10.22
C ASN A 108 -17.81 19.02 -10.44
N ASP A 109 -19.14 19.09 -10.47
CA ASP A 109 -20.01 17.91 -10.63
C ASP A 109 -19.72 17.08 -11.89
N ALA A 110 -19.44 17.71 -13.03
CA ALA A 110 -19.16 16.99 -14.28
C ALA A 110 -17.79 16.28 -14.22
N GLU A 111 -16.76 16.95 -13.72
CA GLU A 111 -15.45 16.33 -13.49
C GLU A 111 -15.52 15.21 -12.45
N LEU A 112 -16.37 15.37 -11.43
CA LEU A 112 -16.60 14.38 -10.40
C LEU A 112 -17.27 13.13 -10.99
N MET A 113 -18.32 13.29 -11.80
CA MET A 113 -18.96 12.16 -12.48
C MET A 113 -18.01 11.47 -13.47
N TYR A 114 -17.21 12.24 -14.22
CA TYR A 114 -16.16 11.70 -15.08
C TYR A 114 -15.12 10.90 -14.29
N PHE A 115 -14.70 11.38 -13.12
CA PHE A 115 -13.80 10.64 -12.24
C PHE A 115 -14.41 9.29 -11.82
N PHE A 116 -15.70 9.26 -11.45
CA PHE A 116 -16.35 8.00 -11.09
C PHE A 116 -16.49 7.04 -12.28
N SER A 117 -16.92 7.53 -13.44
CA SER A 117 -17.10 6.71 -14.63
C SER A 117 -15.78 6.10 -15.11
N GLU A 118 -14.72 6.91 -15.18
CA GLU A 118 -13.45 6.49 -15.78
C GLU A 118 -12.47 5.83 -14.80
N LYS A 119 -12.54 6.17 -13.51
CA LYS A 119 -11.48 5.79 -12.54
C LYS A 119 -11.95 4.89 -11.42
N ILE A 120 -13.25 4.82 -11.12
CA ILE A 120 -13.75 4.12 -9.93
C ILE A 120 -14.65 2.93 -10.27
N VAL A 121 -15.63 3.11 -11.15
CA VAL A 121 -16.68 2.08 -11.38
C VAL A 121 -16.09 0.75 -11.88
N TYR A 122 -15.22 0.78 -12.88
CA TYR A 122 -14.58 -0.44 -13.38
C TYR A 122 -13.63 -1.07 -12.36
N GLU A 123 -12.93 -0.25 -11.57
CA GLU A 123 -12.05 -0.74 -10.51
C GLU A 123 -12.84 -1.43 -9.40
N TYR A 124 -14.04 -0.91 -9.06
CA TYR A 124 -14.94 -1.57 -8.12
C TYR A 124 -15.28 -2.99 -8.59
N LEU A 125 -15.64 -3.16 -9.87
CA LEU A 125 -15.93 -4.48 -10.44
C LEU A 125 -14.69 -5.39 -10.44
N LYS A 126 -13.51 -4.84 -10.78
CA LYS A 126 -12.24 -5.59 -10.73
C LYS A 126 -11.94 -6.07 -9.31
N ILE A 127 -12.21 -5.26 -8.29
CA ILE A 127 -12.04 -5.65 -6.89
C ILE A 127 -13.01 -6.77 -6.52
N THR A 128 -14.28 -6.71 -6.91
CA THR A 128 -15.25 -7.77 -6.54
C THR A 128 -14.99 -9.08 -7.27
N ASP A 129 -14.82 -9.02 -8.58
CA ASP A 129 -14.86 -10.21 -9.44
C ASP A 129 -13.51 -10.91 -9.56
N VAL A 130 -12.41 -10.18 -9.34
CA VAL A 130 -11.06 -10.74 -9.39
C VAL A 130 -10.47 -10.86 -7.99
N VAL A 131 -10.35 -9.74 -7.28
CA VAL A 131 -9.58 -9.69 -6.03
C VAL A 131 -10.31 -10.41 -4.90
N LEU A 132 -11.54 -9.98 -4.60
CA LEU A 132 -12.32 -10.54 -3.51
C LEU A 132 -12.64 -12.01 -3.79
N LEU A 133 -13.05 -12.35 -5.03
CA LEU A 133 -13.26 -13.74 -5.41
C LEU A 133 -12.02 -14.60 -5.18
N GLY A 134 -10.85 -14.18 -5.69
CA GLY A 134 -9.63 -14.97 -5.55
C GLY A 134 -9.18 -15.18 -4.11
N PHE A 135 -9.48 -14.24 -3.20
CA PHE A 135 -9.18 -14.39 -1.77
C PHE A 135 -10.22 -15.19 -0.98
N LEU A 136 -11.50 -15.11 -1.36
CA LEU A 136 -12.57 -15.83 -0.66
C LEU A 136 -12.77 -17.26 -1.15
N LYS A 137 -12.43 -17.55 -2.41
CA LYS A 137 -12.63 -18.87 -3.02
C LYS A 137 -11.88 -19.98 -2.25
N PRO A 138 -10.60 -19.85 -1.84
CA PRO A 138 -9.94 -20.88 -1.03
C PRO A 138 -10.66 -21.17 0.29
N ILE A 139 -11.14 -20.13 0.98
CA ILE A 139 -11.88 -20.25 2.24
C ILE A 139 -13.21 -20.96 2.01
N ALA A 140 -14.00 -20.49 1.03
CA ALA A 140 -15.30 -21.07 0.72
C ALA A 140 -15.18 -22.53 0.26
N TYR A 141 -14.17 -22.84 -0.55
CA TYR A 141 -13.89 -24.19 -1.04
C TYR A 141 -13.58 -25.14 0.11
N TYR A 142 -12.66 -24.76 1.00
CA TYR A 142 -12.33 -25.53 2.20
C TYR A 142 -13.56 -25.77 3.09
N LEU A 143 -14.32 -24.73 3.39
CA LEU A 143 -15.53 -24.85 4.22
C LEU A 143 -16.59 -25.74 3.56
N ARG A 144 -16.72 -25.76 2.22
CA ARG A 144 -17.68 -26.63 1.53
C ARG A 144 -17.25 -28.08 1.58
N ILE A 145 -15.97 -28.38 1.37
CA ILE A 145 -15.44 -29.74 1.54
C ILE A 145 -15.70 -30.26 2.95
N LYS A 146 -15.36 -29.47 3.98
CA LYS A 146 -15.57 -29.84 5.39
C LYS A 146 -17.03 -30.15 5.73
N ASN A 147 -17.97 -29.61 4.96
CA ASN A 147 -19.41 -29.81 5.13
C ASN A 147 -20.05 -30.73 4.07
N ASN A 148 -19.25 -31.50 3.33
CA ASN A 148 -19.72 -32.41 2.27
C ASN A 148 -20.62 -31.71 1.21
N LYS A 149 -20.26 -30.49 0.81
CA LYS A 149 -20.97 -29.72 -0.23
C LYS A 149 -20.15 -29.69 -1.51
N GLY A 150 -20.85 -29.71 -2.65
CA GLY A 150 -20.22 -29.58 -3.98
C GLY A 150 -19.46 -28.27 -4.14
N ILE A 151 -18.41 -28.29 -4.95
CA ILE A 151 -17.41 -27.22 -5.11
C ILE A 151 -17.43 -26.57 -6.51
N ASP A 152 -18.38 -26.99 -7.35
CA ASP A 152 -18.47 -26.55 -8.74
C ASP A 152 -18.98 -25.10 -8.85
N ASN A 153 -18.44 -24.36 -9.83
CA ASN A 153 -18.89 -23.02 -10.22
C ASN A 153 -19.00 -22.01 -9.05
N LEU A 154 -18.02 -21.98 -8.16
CA LEU A 154 -17.93 -20.98 -7.08
C LEU A 154 -17.59 -19.59 -7.63
N ASP A 155 -18.62 -18.82 -7.98
CA ASP A 155 -18.52 -17.38 -8.19
C ASP A 155 -18.48 -16.61 -6.85
N ILE A 156 -18.34 -15.29 -6.93
CA ILE A 156 -18.24 -14.43 -5.75
C ILE A 156 -19.50 -14.50 -4.87
N TYR A 157 -20.68 -14.57 -5.47
CA TYR A 157 -21.95 -14.64 -4.75
C TYR A 157 -22.02 -15.94 -3.93
N ASN A 158 -21.67 -17.07 -4.56
CA ASN A 158 -21.60 -18.38 -3.90
C ASN A 158 -20.58 -18.43 -2.77
N CYS A 159 -19.43 -17.77 -2.94
CA CYS A 159 -18.43 -17.65 -1.88
C CYS A 159 -18.99 -16.86 -0.69
N ILE A 160 -19.58 -15.68 -0.94
CA ILE A 160 -20.19 -14.85 0.10
C ILE A 160 -21.31 -15.60 0.84
N ASP A 161 -22.21 -16.29 0.13
CA ASP A 161 -23.29 -17.05 0.75
C ASP A 161 -22.79 -18.27 1.54
N THR A 162 -21.64 -18.82 1.17
CA THR A 162 -20.96 -19.86 1.98
C THR A 162 -20.44 -19.27 3.29
N LEU A 163 -19.75 -18.13 3.22
CA LEU A 163 -19.13 -17.49 4.38
C LEU A 163 -20.17 -16.89 5.34
N ARG A 164 -21.31 -16.39 4.84
CA ARG A 164 -22.42 -15.86 5.66
C ARG A 164 -22.98 -16.84 6.69
N LYS A 165 -22.75 -18.14 6.51
CA LYS A 165 -23.17 -19.18 7.46
C LYS A 165 -22.31 -19.23 8.71
N TYR A 166 -21.22 -18.48 8.75
CA TYR A 166 -20.25 -18.44 9.84
C TYR A 166 -20.18 -17.02 10.40
N ASN A 167 -20.57 -16.86 11.66
CA ASN A 167 -20.64 -15.55 12.33
C ASN A 167 -19.31 -14.77 12.30
N ILE A 168 -18.18 -15.48 12.25
CA ILE A 168 -16.84 -14.88 12.18
C ILE A 168 -16.61 -14.06 10.90
N PHE A 169 -17.41 -14.25 9.84
CA PHE A 169 -17.24 -13.52 8.57
C PHE A 169 -18.35 -12.49 8.31
N ASN A 170 -19.10 -12.09 9.34
CA ASN A 170 -20.23 -11.17 9.16
C ASN A 170 -19.77 -9.81 8.62
N ASP A 171 -18.73 -9.20 9.18
CA ASP A 171 -18.27 -7.89 8.71
C ASP A 171 -17.67 -7.96 7.31
N LEU A 172 -16.88 -9.00 7.03
CA LEU A 172 -16.39 -9.29 5.69
C LEU A 172 -17.53 -9.37 4.66
N THR A 173 -18.53 -10.23 4.91
CA THR A 173 -19.60 -10.48 3.94
C THR A 173 -20.53 -9.28 3.76
N ASN A 174 -20.65 -8.41 4.77
CA ASN A 174 -21.40 -7.16 4.69
C ASN A 174 -20.72 -6.10 3.81
N LYS A 175 -19.41 -6.19 3.55
CA LYS A 175 -18.72 -5.28 2.61
C LYS A 175 -19.04 -5.58 1.15
N TYR A 176 -19.57 -6.76 0.84
CA TYR A 176 -19.95 -7.11 -0.54
C TYR A 176 -21.37 -6.65 -0.86
N ASN A 177 -21.51 -5.92 -1.97
CA ASN A 177 -22.81 -5.41 -2.45
C ASN A 177 -23.14 -5.95 -3.84
N ASN A 178 -23.97 -7.01 -3.87
CA ASN A 178 -24.39 -7.69 -5.10
C ASN A 178 -25.08 -6.75 -6.10
N THR A 179 -25.95 -5.84 -5.62
CA THR A 179 -26.67 -4.89 -6.48
C THR A 179 -25.70 -3.97 -7.24
N ILE A 180 -24.68 -3.43 -6.55
CA ILE A 180 -23.67 -2.59 -7.19
C ILE A 180 -22.88 -3.40 -8.22
N ARG A 181 -22.38 -4.58 -7.82
CA ARG A 181 -21.60 -5.46 -8.70
C ARG A 181 -22.36 -5.79 -9.99
N ASN A 182 -23.61 -6.26 -9.88
CA ASN A 182 -24.43 -6.65 -11.02
C ASN A 182 -24.80 -5.46 -11.91
N ALA A 183 -25.14 -4.32 -11.30
CA ALA A 183 -25.40 -3.10 -12.05
C ALA A 183 -24.19 -2.70 -12.91
N ILE A 184 -22.97 -2.73 -12.35
CA ILE A 184 -21.76 -2.39 -13.11
C ILE A 184 -21.52 -3.41 -14.23
N ALA A 185 -21.58 -4.71 -13.92
CA ALA A 185 -21.33 -5.79 -14.89
C ALA A 185 -22.31 -5.78 -16.08
N HIS A 186 -23.52 -5.27 -15.89
CA HIS A 186 -24.56 -5.22 -16.91
C HIS A 186 -24.83 -3.81 -17.47
N GLY A 187 -24.00 -2.82 -17.14
CA GLY A 187 -24.14 -1.44 -17.63
C GLY A 187 -25.30 -0.65 -17.01
N GLY A 188 -25.88 -1.12 -15.90
CA GLY A 188 -26.95 -0.47 -15.13
C GLY A 188 -26.47 0.68 -14.21
N VAL A 189 -25.47 1.45 -14.63
CA VAL A 189 -24.94 2.60 -13.88
C VAL A 189 -25.45 3.90 -14.50
N THR A 190 -26.02 4.78 -13.70
CA THR A 190 -26.47 6.10 -14.15
C THR A 190 -25.88 7.19 -13.27
N PHE A 191 -25.30 8.21 -13.89
CA PHE A 191 -24.73 9.37 -13.21
C PHE A 191 -25.73 10.53 -13.29
N GLU A 192 -26.12 11.04 -12.13
CA GLU A 192 -27.00 12.21 -11.98
C GLU A 192 -26.23 13.32 -11.22
N SER A 193 -26.85 14.50 -11.02
CA SER A 193 -26.18 15.57 -10.26
C SER A 193 -25.89 15.11 -8.82
N SER A 194 -24.60 15.05 -8.49
CA SER A 194 -24.06 14.62 -7.19
C SER A 194 -24.41 13.18 -6.75
N THR A 195 -25.14 12.39 -7.54
CA THR A 195 -25.59 11.03 -7.20
C THR A 195 -25.27 10.01 -8.28
N ILE A 196 -25.06 8.76 -7.85
CA ILE A 196 -24.75 7.63 -8.72
C ILE A 196 -25.76 6.52 -8.40
N LYS A 197 -26.49 6.08 -9.43
CA LYS A 197 -27.51 5.03 -9.32
C LYS A 197 -27.01 3.73 -9.93
N PHE A 198 -27.23 2.64 -9.20
CA PHE A 198 -26.91 1.28 -9.58
C PHE A 198 -28.20 0.48 -9.65
N LYS A 199 -28.60 0.09 -10.85
CA LYS A 199 -29.82 -0.67 -11.11
C LYS A 199 -29.47 -2.10 -11.52
N ASP A 200 -29.91 -3.05 -10.71
CA ASP A 200 -29.99 -4.47 -11.05
C ASP A 200 -31.42 -4.82 -11.49
N LYS A 201 -31.67 -6.05 -11.93
CA LYS A 201 -32.99 -6.54 -12.38
C LYS A 201 -34.11 -6.35 -11.36
N LYS A 202 -33.78 -6.38 -10.06
CA LYS A 202 -34.76 -6.33 -8.95
C LYS A 202 -34.60 -5.12 -8.03
N ASP A 203 -33.37 -4.64 -7.84
CA ASP A 203 -33.05 -3.61 -6.85
C ASP A 203 -32.36 -2.40 -7.48
N THR A 204 -32.56 -1.23 -6.86
CA THR A 204 -31.84 0.00 -7.21
C THR A 204 -31.21 0.58 -5.96
N LYS A 205 -29.92 0.93 -6.02
CA LYS A 205 -29.21 1.66 -4.96
C LYS A 205 -28.71 2.98 -5.51
N SER A 206 -28.88 4.03 -4.71
CA SER A 206 -28.46 5.39 -5.06
C SER A 206 -27.51 5.89 -3.98
N PHE A 207 -26.39 6.45 -4.38
CA PHE A 207 -25.38 7.00 -3.47
C PHE A 207 -25.06 8.43 -3.84
N TYR A 208 -24.82 9.28 -2.85
CA TYR A 208 -24.04 10.49 -3.12
C TYR A 208 -22.59 10.10 -3.46
N ALA A 209 -21.93 10.90 -4.29
CA ALA A 209 -20.52 10.70 -4.66
C ALA A 209 -19.60 10.40 -3.45
N SER A 210 -19.75 11.17 -2.36
CA SER A 210 -18.98 11.00 -1.13
C SER A 210 -19.25 9.68 -0.40
N GLN A 211 -20.44 9.12 -0.55
CA GLN A 211 -20.79 7.82 0.02
C GLN A 211 -20.23 6.70 -0.85
N PHE A 212 -20.38 6.79 -2.18
CA PHE A 212 -19.89 5.73 -3.07
C PHE A 212 -18.37 5.61 -3.06
N ILE A 213 -17.63 6.72 -3.01
CA ILE A 213 -16.16 6.63 -2.85
C ILE A 213 -15.75 5.98 -1.54
N LYS A 214 -16.56 6.15 -0.48
CA LYS A 214 -16.32 5.50 0.80
C LYS A 214 -16.59 4.00 0.71
N GLU A 215 -17.66 3.58 0.03
CA GLU A 215 -17.91 2.15 -0.28
C GLU A 215 -16.73 1.53 -1.05
N PHE A 216 -16.19 2.25 -2.03
CA PHE A 216 -14.99 1.83 -2.77
C PHE A 216 -13.75 1.72 -1.87
N ASP A 217 -13.47 2.76 -1.07
CA ASP A 217 -12.32 2.78 -0.16
C ASP A 217 -12.43 1.67 0.91
N ASP A 218 -13.63 1.41 1.44
CA ASP A 218 -13.92 0.34 2.40
C ASP A 218 -13.68 -1.04 1.79
N LEU A 219 -14.09 -1.25 0.53
CA LEU A 219 -13.83 -2.50 -0.19
C LEU A 219 -12.32 -2.71 -0.42
N ILE A 220 -11.57 -1.65 -0.76
CA ILE A 220 -10.10 -1.68 -0.83
C ILE A 220 -9.46 -2.02 0.53
N ASN A 221 -9.99 -1.48 1.64
CA ASN A 221 -9.49 -1.78 2.98
C ASN A 221 -9.75 -3.24 3.35
N CYS A 222 -10.92 -3.76 2.98
CA CYS A 222 -11.30 -5.15 3.16
C CYS A 222 -10.35 -6.09 2.39
N THR A 223 -10.13 -5.85 1.10
CA THR A 223 -9.23 -6.71 0.31
C THR A 223 -7.78 -6.61 0.76
N ASN A 224 -7.32 -5.42 1.18
CA ASN A 224 -5.99 -5.27 1.81
C ASN A 224 -5.86 -6.06 3.11
N ALA A 225 -6.92 -6.14 3.92
CA ALA A 225 -6.92 -6.96 5.13
C ALA A 225 -6.81 -8.46 4.80
N LEU A 226 -7.50 -8.91 3.75
CA LEU A 226 -7.42 -10.29 3.27
C LEU A 226 -6.02 -10.66 2.82
N ILE A 227 -5.41 -9.89 1.90
CA ILE A 227 -4.06 -10.19 1.41
C ILE A 227 -3.01 -10.09 2.53
N LEU A 228 -3.16 -9.19 3.50
CA LEU A 228 -2.28 -9.11 4.66
C LEU A 228 -2.31 -10.41 5.47
N ALA A 229 -3.50 -10.94 5.79
CA ALA A 229 -3.61 -12.19 6.53
C ALA A 229 -2.97 -13.36 5.77
N TYR A 230 -3.21 -13.47 4.47
CA TYR A 230 -2.56 -14.47 3.62
C TYR A 230 -1.04 -14.31 3.57
N LYS A 231 -0.52 -13.10 3.35
CA LYS A 231 0.93 -12.83 3.36
C LYS A 231 1.54 -13.21 4.70
N LYS A 232 0.92 -12.81 5.82
CA LYS A 232 1.40 -13.11 7.17
C LYS A 232 1.56 -14.63 7.35
N ILE A 233 0.52 -15.41 7.07
CA ILE A 233 0.56 -16.86 7.30
C ILE A 233 1.53 -17.57 6.35
N LEU A 234 1.57 -17.18 5.07
CA LEU A 234 2.49 -17.76 4.10
C LEU A 234 3.96 -17.52 4.47
N PHE A 235 4.28 -16.33 5.00
CA PHE A 235 5.63 -16.04 5.49
C PHE A 235 5.91 -16.69 6.83
N GLN A 236 4.96 -16.71 7.77
CA GLN A 236 5.14 -17.34 9.09
C GLN A 236 5.45 -18.84 8.98
N TYR A 237 4.83 -19.51 8.01
CA TYR A 237 4.94 -20.96 7.80
C TYR A 237 5.72 -21.33 6.53
N LEU A 238 6.54 -20.43 6.00
CA LEU A 238 7.36 -20.66 4.80
C LEU A 238 8.17 -21.96 4.90
N ASP A 239 8.85 -22.20 6.02
CA ASP A 239 9.65 -23.41 6.22
C ASP A 239 8.79 -24.70 6.21
N VAL A 240 7.55 -24.64 6.74
CA VAL A 240 6.62 -25.77 6.74
C VAL A 240 6.11 -26.08 5.33
N LEU A 241 5.80 -25.04 4.55
CA LEU A 241 5.37 -25.16 3.16
C LEU A 241 6.45 -25.84 2.32
N LEU A 242 7.70 -25.39 2.45
CA LEU A 242 8.85 -25.98 1.75
C LEU A 242 9.06 -27.46 2.13
N ASN A 243 8.94 -27.81 3.41
CA ASN A 243 9.08 -29.20 3.88
C ASN A 243 8.00 -30.14 3.31
N HIS A 244 6.82 -29.61 2.97
CA HIS A 244 5.70 -30.38 2.39
C HIS A 244 5.60 -30.27 0.86
N ASN A 245 6.61 -29.68 0.19
CA ASN A 245 6.59 -29.40 -1.25
C ASN A 245 5.37 -28.56 -1.70
N ILE A 246 4.84 -27.70 -0.83
CA ILE A 246 3.77 -26.77 -1.16
C ILE A 246 4.40 -25.49 -1.70
N ALA A 247 4.11 -25.16 -2.95
CA ALA A 247 4.62 -23.96 -3.58
C ALA A 247 3.93 -22.72 -3.01
N ILE A 248 4.71 -21.66 -2.78
CA ILE A 248 4.14 -20.36 -2.45
C ILE A 248 3.67 -19.66 -3.73
N PRO A 249 2.52 -18.99 -3.68
CA PRO A 249 2.05 -18.17 -4.79
C PRO A 249 3.15 -17.23 -5.31
N ALA A 250 3.49 -17.39 -6.60
CA ALA A 250 4.58 -16.67 -7.24
C ALA A 250 4.39 -15.14 -7.15
N SER A 251 3.15 -14.66 -7.16
CA SER A 251 2.84 -13.24 -7.02
C SER A 251 3.23 -12.66 -5.65
N ILE A 252 3.13 -13.44 -4.56
CA ILE A 252 3.53 -13.03 -3.22
C ILE A 252 5.06 -12.90 -3.16
N MET A 253 5.76 -13.89 -3.72
CA MET A 253 7.22 -13.88 -3.80
C MET A 253 7.75 -12.77 -4.72
N GLU A 254 7.05 -12.45 -5.81
CA GLU A 254 7.38 -11.32 -6.66
C GLU A 254 7.29 -9.99 -5.89
N ILE A 255 6.23 -9.78 -5.10
CA ILE A 255 6.09 -8.57 -4.28
C ILE A 255 7.21 -8.50 -3.24
N GLU A 256 7.57 -9.63 -2.62
CA GLU A 256 8.68 -9.71 -1.67
C GLU A 256 10.03 -9.38 -2.34
N LEU A 257 10.28 -9.91 -3.54
CA LEU A 257 11.47 -9.58 -4.33
C LEU A 257 11.58 -8.08 -4.58
N ARG A 258 10.48 -7.44 -5.02
CA ARG A 258 10.43 -5.99 -5.24
C ARG A 258 10.77 -5.22 -3.96
N HIS A 259 10.24 -5.63 -2.82
CA HIS A 259 10.52 -4.98 -1.53
C HIS A 259 11.98 -5.11 -1.07
N LYS A 260 12.64 -6.22 -1.39
CA LYS A 260 14.06 -6.45 -1.04
C LYS A 260 15.04 -5.81 -2.04
N ALA A 261 14.69 -5.79 -3.33
CA ALA A 261 15.57 -5.37 -4.41
C ALA A 261 15.41 -3.90 -4.84
N ASN A 262 14.19 -3.34 -4.79
CA ASN A 262 13.97 -1.97 -5.26
C ASN A 262 14.66 -0.95 -4.34
N HIS A 263 15.23 0.08 -4.97
CA HIS A 263 15.75 1.27 -4.29
C HIS A 263 15.55 2.51 -5.15
N GLN A 264 15.91 3.69 -4.64
CA GLN A 264 15.65 5.00 -5.28
C GLN A 264 16.09 5.09 -6.76
N ASP A 265 17.12 4.33 -7.15
CA ASP A 265 17.68 4.35 -8.50
C ASP A 265 17.55 3.02 -9.23
N TRP A 266 16.81 2.04 -8.69
CA TRP A 266 16.58 0.72 -9.29
C TRP A 266 15.17 0.25 -8.97
N ASN A 267 14.31 0.20 -9.98
CA ASN A 267 12.90 -0.10 -9.82
C ASN A 267 12.46 -1.21 -10.77
N ILE A 268 12.07 -2.36 -10.22
CA ILE A 268 11.43 -3.43 -10.97
C ILE A 268 10.02 -2.98 -11.33
N ILE A 269 9.79 -2.76 -12.63
CA ILE A 269 8.51 -2.32 -13.18
C ILE A 269 7.60 -3.52 -13.41
N HIS A 270 8.14 -4.55 -14.06
CA HIS A 270 7.37 -5.70 -14.52
C HIS A 270 8.19 -6.98 -14.47
N SER A 271 7.50 -8.12 -14.40
CA SER A 271 8.11 -9.43 -14.40
C SER A 271 7.19 -10.48 -15.01
N TYR A 272 7.80 -11.48 -15.65
CA TYR A 272 7.09 -12.62 -16.23
C TYR A 272 8.00 -13.85 -16.35
N ASP A 273 7.37 -15.02 -16.30
CA ASP A 273 8.02 -16.30 -16.53
C ASP A 273 8.10 -16.58 -18.04
N SER A 274 9.20 -17.19 -18.50
CA SER A 274 9.31 -17.73 -19.86
C SER A 274 10.09 -19.05 -19.87
N GLU A 275 9.89 -19.85 -20.90
CA GLU A 275 10.73 -21.02 -21.18
C GLU A 275 11.68 -20.70 -22.34
N ILE A 276 12.94 -21.07 -22.18
CA ILE A 276 13.99 -20.94 -23.21
C ILE A 276 14.64 -22.31 -23.42
N PRO A 277 15.42 -22.53 -24.49
CA PRO A 277 16.08 -23.83 -24.73
C PRO A 277 16.95 -24.32 -23.57
N LYS A 278 17.43 -23.40 -22.72
CA LYS A 278 18.24 -23.69 -21.51
C LYS A 278 17.41 -23.85 -20.23
N GLY A 279 16.09 -24.00 -20.32
CA GLY A 279 15.20 -24.21 -19.19
C GLY A 279 14.32 -22.99 -18.85
N LYS A 280 13.91 -22.89 -17.58
CA LYS A 280 13.00 -21.84 -17.11
C LYS A 280 13.76 -20.54 -16.88
N GLN A 281 13.22 -19.44 -17.38
CA GLN A 281 13.78 -18.11 -17.24
C GLN A 281 12.81 -17.17 -16.53
N TYR A 282 13.32 -16.41 -15.56
CA TYR A 282 12.59 -15.31 -14.95
C TYR A 282 13.02 -13.99 -15.59
N ASN A 283 12.07 -13.23 -16.11
CA ASN A 283 12.33 -11.98 -16.82
C ASN A 283 11.90 -10.78 -15.99
N LEU A 284 12.76 -9.77 -15.91
CA LEU A 284 12.45 -8.48 -15.30
C LEU A 284 12.59 -7.35 -16.30
N LEU A 285 11.66 -6.40 -16.23
CA LEU A 285 11.84 -5.05 -16.76
C LEU A 285 12.16 -4.11 -15.59
N VAL A 286 13.32 -3.47 -15.65
CA VAL A 286 13.82 -2.56 -14.62
C VAL A 286 14.00 -1.17 -15.20
N GLU A 287 13.65 -0.14 -14.43
CA GLU A 287 14.05 1.24 -14.67
C GLU A 287 15.14 1.65 -13.69
N THR A 288 16.19 2.33 -14.20
CA THR A 288 17.30 2.76 -13.37
C THR A 288 17.76 4.19 -13.64
N ASN A 289 18.11 4.87 -12.55
CA ASN A 289 18.75 6.19 -12.52
C ASN A 289 20.22 6.13 -12.06
N LEU A 290 20.77 4.92 -11.93
CA LEU A 290 22.19 4.68 -11.68
C LEU A 290 23.01 5.23 -12.84
N ASN A 291 24.19 5.74 -12.52
CA ASN A 291 25.10 6.33 -13.49
C ASN A 291 26.35 5.48 -13.67
N SER A 292 26.54 4.39 -12.92
CA SER A 292 27.71 3.52 -13.04
C SER A 292 27.36 2.09 -13.42
N ARG A 293 28.16 1.51 -14.33
CA ARG A 293 28.04 0.10 -14.72
C ARG A 293 28.28 -0.83 -13.53
N LYS A 294 29.21 -0.47 -12.64
CA LYS A 294 29.51 -1.24 -11.43
C LYS A 294 28.28 -1.36 -10.53
N PHE A 295 27.57 -0.27 -10.28
CA PHE A 295 26.38 -0.29 -9.43
C PHE A 295 25.17 -0.92 -10.12
N MET A 296 25.02 -0.77 -11.45
CA MET A 296 23.98 -1.50 -12.19
C MET A 296 24.19 -3.02 -12.12
N ASN A 297 25.42 -3.49 -12.36
CA ASN A 297 25.79 -4.90 -12.20
C ASN A 297 25.54 -5.38 -10.77
N PHE A 298 25.90 -4.57 -9.77
CA PHE A 298 25.64 -4.89 -8.37
C PHE A 298 24.14 -5.09 -8.11
N SER A 299 23.28 -4.16 -8.53
CA SER A 299 21.83 -4.24 -8.30
C SER A 299 21.20 -5.40 -9.06
N ALA A 300 21.65 -5.68 -10.28
CA ALA A 300 21.20 -6.84 -11.06
C ALA A 300 21.57 -8.17 -10.39
N VAL A 301 22.84 -8.36 -10.02
CA VAL A 301 23.31 -9.57 -9.33
C VAL A 301 22.64 -9.72 -7.96
N TYR A 302 22.49 -8.64 -7.19
CA TYR A 302 21.79 -8.68 -5.92
C TYR A 302 20.32 -9.08 -6.09
N THR A 303 19.66 -8.59 -7.15
CA THR A 303 18.27 -8.98 -7.46
C THR A 303 18.19 -10.47 -7.79
N ALA A 304 19.15 -11.02 -8.55
CA ALA A 304 19.22 -12.46 -8.85
C ALA A 304 19.45 -13.30 -7.59
N ILE A 305 20.37 -12.88 -6.72
CA ILE A 305 20.60 -13.53 -5.42
C ILE A 305 19.32 -13.52 -4.58
N THR A 306 18.62 -12.39 -4.56
CA THR A 306 17.36 -12.26 -3.82
C THR A 306 16.28 -13.18 -4.39
N LEU A 307 16.17 -13.28 -5.72
CA LEU A 307 15.24 -14.21 -6.38
C LEU A 307 15.56 -15.65 -6.02
N GLU A 308 16.82 -16.07 -6.11
CA GLU A 308 17.25 -17.44 -5.81
C GLU A 308 17.01 -17.79 -4.32
N ASN A 309 17.15 -16.82 -3.42
CA ASN A 309 16.83 -17.01 -2.00
C ASN A 309 15.32 -17.14 -1.73
N LEU A 310 14.48 -16.48 -2.53
CA LEU A 310 13.02 -16.52 -2.40
C LEU A 310 12.40 -17.75 -3.08
N LEU A 311 12.95 -18.14 -4.23
CA LEU A 311 12.46 -19.20 -5.11
C LEU A 311 13.63 -20.13 -5.50
N PRO A 312 14.19 -20.88 -4.53
CA PRO A 312 15.38 -21.68 -4.75
C PRO A 312 15.14 -22.74 -5.81
N LYS A 313 16.08 -22.87 -6.76
CA LYS A 313 16.05 -23.87 -7.85
C LYS A 313 14.80 -23.84 -8.73
N LYS A 314 14.03 -22.76 -8.72
CA LYS A 314 12.83 -22.64 -9.56
C LYS A 314 13.17 -22.29 -11.02
N TYR A 315 14.20 -21.48 -11.21
CA TYR A 315 14.63 -20.99 -12.52
C TYR A 315 16.08 -21.38 -12.78
N ASP A 316 16.41 -21.54 -14.06
CA ASP A 316 17.74 -21.82 -14.57
C ASP A 316 18.45 -20.51 -14.97
N ASN A 317 17.67 -19.56 -15.50
CA ASN A 317 18.18 -18.29 -16.01
C ASN A 317 17.38 -17.11 -15.45
N PHE A 318 18.06 -15.97 -15.30
CA PHE A 318 17.46 -14.71 -14.90
C PHE A 318 17.83 -13.63 -15.91
N PHE A 319 16.84 -13.06 -16.58
CA PHE A 319 17.02 -12.02 -17.58
C PHE A 319 16.48 -10.69 -17.08
N ILE A 320 17.26 -9.63 -17.24
CA ILE A 320 16.89 -8.27 -16.89
C ILE A 320 17.02 -7.39 -18.12
N GLN A 321 15.90 -6.82 -18.55
CA GLN A 321 15.90 -5.68 -19.45
C GLN A 321 15.94 -4.40 -18.63
N ILE A 322 16.91 -3.53 -18.93
CA ILE A 322 17.20 -2.32 -18.18
C ILE A 322 16.89 -1.11 -19.05
N LYS A 323 15.85 -0.36 -18.64
CA LYS A 323 15.53 0.97 -19.14
C LYS A 323 16.33 1.99 -18.34
N THR A 324 17.15 2.76 -19.04
CA THR A 324 17.85 3.89 -18.44
C THR A 324 17.27 5.18 -19.01
N LYS A 325 17.43 6.30 -18.29
CA LYS A 325 17.11 7.64 -18.83
C LYS A 325 17.95 8.04 -20.04
N TYR A 326 19.02 7.28 -20.34
CA TYR A 326 19.87 7.43 -21.51
C TYR A 326 19.35 6.45 -22.58
N GLN A 327 19.07 6.94 -23.78
CA GLN A 327 18.10 6.36 -24.74
C GLN A 327 18.32 4.90 -25.19
N LEU A 328 19.43 4.25 -24.86
CA LEU A 328 19.73 2.88 -25.29
C LEU A 328 19.27 1.85 -24.25
N SER A 329 18.59 0.81 -24.74
CA SER A 329 18.16 -0.32 -23.91
C SER A 329 19.37 -1.19 -23.54
N CYS A 330 19.53 -1.49 -22.25
CA CYS A 330 20.56 -2.41 -21.76
C CYS A 330 19.92 -3.73 -21.34
N TRP A 331 20.69 -4.81 -21.27
CA TRP A 331 20.22 -6.08 -20.75
C TRP A 331 21.32 -6.89 -20.07
N GLN A 332 20.91 -7.77 -19.16
CA GLN A 332 21.80 -8.71 -18.50
C GLN A 332 21.10 -10.06 -18.31
N VAL A 333 21.83 -11.14 -18.56
CA VAL A 333 21.50 -12.51 -18.22
C VAL A 333 22.39 -12.95 -17.05
N ILE A 334 21.78 -13.64 -16.09
CA ILE A 334 22.46 -14.25 -14.96
C ILE A 334 22.11 -15.73 -14.98
N ASP A 335 23.14 -16.56 -15.09
CA ASP A 335 23.04 -18.01 -15.03
C ASP A 335 22.94 -18.41 -13.54
N LEU A 336 21.76 -18.90 -13.14
CA LEU A 336 21.47 -19.18 -11.73
C LEU A 336 22.17 -20.46 -11.25
N GLU A 337 22.47 -21.40 -12.15
CA GLU A 337 23.30 -22.56 -11.82
C GLU A 337 24.72 -22.11 -11.46
N LYS A 338 25.33 -21.27 -12.29
CA LYS A 338 26.65 -20.69 -11.98
C LYS A 338 26.62 -19.79 -10.75
N LEU A 339 25.51 -19.12 -10.47
CA LEU A 339 25.36 -18.36 -9.23
C LEU A 339 25.45 -19.28 -8.01
N ARG A 340 24.77 -20.43 -8.03
CA ARG A 340 24.85 -21.45 -6.96
C ARG A 340 26.26 -22.02 -6.84
N GLU A 341 26.92 -22.31 -7.96
CA GLU A 341 28.32 -22.76 -7.98
C GLU A 341 29.29 -21.75 -7.37
N HIS A 342 29.08 -20.46 -7.64
CA HIS A 342 29.87 -19.39 -7.03
C HIS A 342 29.72 -19.38 -5.50
N PHE A 343 28.50 -19.54 -4.98
CA PHE A 343 28.27 -19.66 -3.53
C PHE A 343 28.84 -20.95 -2.92
N ALA A 344 29.03 -22.00 -3.72
CA ALA A 344 29.75 -23.20 -3.33
C ALA A 344 31.30 -23.03 -3.40
N GLY A 345 31.80 -21.84 -3.72
CA GLY A 345 33.23 -21.51 -3.76
C GLY A 345 33.90 -21.72 -5.12
N LYS A 346 33.16 -22.05 -6.18
CA LYS A 346 33.74 -22.19 -7.53
C LYS A 346 34.00 -20.82 -8.17
N LYS A 347 35.09 -20.73 -8.95
CA LYS A 347 35.40 -19.54 -9.77
C LYS A 347 34.67 -19.65 -11.11
N VAL A 348 33.51 -19.01 -11.21
CA VAL A 348 32.66 -19.03 -12.41
C VAL A 348 32.22 -17.63 -12.82
N ILE A 349 32.03 -17.41 -14.12
CA ILE A 349 31.44 -16.18 -14.66
C ILE A 349 29.93 -16.34 -14.63
N ILE A 350 29.27 -15.53 -13.81
CA ILE A 350 27.83 -15.64 -13.52
C ILE A 350 26.98 -14.78 -14.46
N THR A 351 27.56 -13.70 -14.98
CA THR A 351 26.85 -12.68 -15.75
C THR A 351 27.27 -12.68 -17.20
N ASP A 352 26.30 -12.59 -18.10
CA ASP A 352 26.48 -12.22 -19.50
C ASP A 352 25.56 -11.03 -19.82
N GLY A 353 25.98 -10.11 -20.67
CA GLY A 353 25.12 -8.96 -20.99
C GLY A 353 25.81 -7.75 -21.58
N THR A 354 24.98 -6.91 -22.20
CA THR A 354 25.41 -5.68 -22.86
C THR A 354 24.85 -4.46 -22.15
N TYR A 355 25.77 -3.63 -21.66
CA TYR A 355 25.49 -2.29 -21.16
C TYR A 355 25.87 -1.28 -22.23
N PHE A 356 24.89 -0.80 -22.99
CA PHE A 356 25.06 0.33 -23.88
C PHE A 356 25.02 1.62 -23.06
N PHE A 357 26.12 1.88 -22.36
CA PHE A 357 26.20 2.95 -21.37
C PHE A 357 27.56 3.66 -21.45
N GLU A 358 27.55 4.93 -21.84
CA GLU A 358 28.72 5.80 -21.71
C GLU A 358 28.85 6.27 -20.25
N GLU A 359 29.77 5.65 -19.52
CA GLU A 359 30.03 6.01 -18.13
C GLU A 359 30.69 7.38 -18.04
N LYS A 360 29.97 8.35 -17.47
CA LYS A 360 30.51 9.70 -17.25
C LYS A 360 31.66 9.64 -16.24
N TYR A 361 32.67 10.51 -16.40
CA TYR A 361 33.89 10.60 -15.58
C TYR A 361 33.70 10.67 -14.03
N LEU A 362 32.48 10.89 -13.53
CA LEU A 362 32.16 10.93 -12.09
C LEU A 362 30.93 10.08 -11.71
N ALA A 363 30.55 9.14 -12.56
CA ALA A 363 29.43 8.24 -12.38
C ALA A 363 29.43 7.53 -11.01
N GLU A 364 30.50 6.78 -10.72
CA GLU A 364 30.65 6.06 -9.46
C GLU A 364 30.59 6.97 -8.24
N LYS A 365 31.22 8.15 -8.32
CA LYS A 365 31.22 9.12 -7.22
C LYS A 365 29.82 9.66 -6.97
N LYS A 366 29.04 9.93 -8.01
CA LYS A 366 27.64 10.38 -7.89
C LYS A 366 26.78 9.32 -7.22
N ASP A 367 26.86 8.07 -7.67
CA ASP A 367 26.07 6.99 -7.08
C ASP A 367 26.50 6.67 -5.65
N SER A 368 27.81 6.73 -5.35
CA SER A 368 28.32 6.59 -3.97
C SER A 368 27.79 7.69 -3.04
N ILE A 369 27.73 8.95 -3.51
CA ILE A 369 27.12 10.05 -2.77
C ILE A 369 25.63 9.79 -2.54
N LYS A 370 24.91 9.22 -3.52
CA LYS A 370 23.50 8.86 -3.34
C LYS A 370 23.34 7.80 -2.26
N ILE A 371 24.14 6.73 -2.26
CA ILE A 371 24.15 5.71 -1.20
C ILE A 371 24.34 6.37 0.17
N TYR A 372 25.33 7.26 0.29
CA TYR A 372 25.61 7.95 1.55
C TYR A 372 24.47 8.88 1.99
N LYS A 373 23.86 9.62 1.06
CA LYS A 373 22.69 10.47 1.33
C LYS A 373 21.50 9.63 1.78
N THR A 374 21.22 8.52 1.13
CA THR A 374 20.15 7.58 1.52
C THR A 374 20.34 7.16 2.98
N VAL A 375 21.57 6.79 3.37
CA VAL A 375 21.90 6.44 4.77
C VAL A 375 21.71 7.61 5.75
N LEU A 376 22.08 8.84 5.38
CA LEU A 376 21.98 10.01 6.25
C LEU A 376 20.55 10.55 6.40
N PHE A 377 19.81 10.70 5.30
CA PHE A 377 18.42 11.19 5.33
C PHE A 377 17.50 10.24 6.09
N GLN A 378 17.84 8.95 6.16
CA GLN A 378 17.05 7.94 6.86
C GLN A 378 17.12 8.02 8.38
N LYS A 379 18.23 8.52 8.96
CA LYS A 379 18.29 8.86 10.39
C LYS A 379 17.24 9.92 10.78
N ASN A 380 16.77 10.72 9.83
CA ASN A 380 15.78 11.78 10.07
C ASN A 380 14.32 11.36 9.79
N ILE A 381 14.09 10.22 9.13
CA ILE A 381 12.76 9.61 8.91
C ILE A 381 12.36 8.73 10.12
N ASP A 382 13.25 8.59 11.11
CA ASP A 382 12.89 8.09 12.44
C ASP A 382 12.03 9.12 13.15
N ARG A 383 10.74 9.05 12.89
CA ARG A 383 9.79 9.76 13.70
C ARG A 383 8.63 8.83 14.00
N ASN A 384 8.70 8.21 15.18
CA ASN A 384 7.54 8.05 16.05
C ASN A 384 7.00 9.46 16.40
N LYS A 385 6.62 10.20 15.36
CA LYS A 385 6.05 11.53 15.44
C LYS A 385 4.68 11.31 16.03
N VAL A 386 4.49 11.83 17.23
CA VAL A 386 3.16 11.92 17.84
C VAL A 386 2.26 12.80 16.98
N ILE A 387 2.82 13.81 16.29
CA ILE A 387 2.09 14.77 15.46
C ILE A 387 2.64 14.71 14.03
N ASP A 388 1.76 14.54 13.04
CA ASP A 388 2.14 14.63 11.63
C ASP A 388 1.12 15.37 10.77
N VAL A 389 1.57 15.94 9.67
CA VAL A 389 0.75 16.75 8.75
C VAL A 389 0.50 15.95 7.48
N ARG A 390 -0.76 15.60 7.22
CA ARG A 390 -1.15 14.82 6.03
C ARG A 390 -1.49 15.69 4.83
N TYR A 391 -2.15 16.81 5.08
CA TYR A 391 -2.77 17.63 4.04
C TYR A 391 -2.67 19.11 4.36
N ILE A 392 -2.45 19.95 3.34
CA ILE A 392 -2.50 21.42 3.44
C ILE A 392 -3.12 21.96 2.16
N LYS A 393 -4.25 22.67 2.30
CA LYS A 393 -4.84 23.58 1.31
C LYS A 393 -4.57 25.00 1.77
N HIS A 394 -3.90 25.77 0.91
CA HIS A 394 -3.61 27.17 1.18
C HIS A 394 -3.68 27.98 -0.10
N HIS A 395 -3.80 29.28 0.08
CA HIS A 395 -3.60 30.26 -0.97
C HIS A 395 -2.94 31.51 -0.39
N SER A 396 -2.49 32.39 -1.29
CA SER A 396 -1.87 33.66 -0.91
C SER A 396 -2.80 34.82 -1.22
N LYS A 397 -2.85 35.81 -0.32
CA LYS A 397 -3.38 37.16 -0.59
C LYS A 397 -2.21 38.12 -0.74
N LYS A 398 -2.48 39.39 -1.09
CA LYS A 398 -1.47 40.41 -1.44
C LYS A 398 -0.27 40.45 -0.47
N ASN A 399 -0.52 40.36 0.85
CA ASN A 399 0.51 40.55 1.89
C ASN A 399 0.49 39.46 2.99
N TYR A 400 -0.22 38.35 2.81
CA TYR A 400 -0.30 37.28 3.81
C TYR A 400 -0.79 35.95 3.20
N ASN A 401 -0.53 34.87 3.92
CA ASN A 401 -0.96 33.53 3.55
C ASN A 401 -2.21 33.10 4.34
N VAL A 402 -3.05 32.31 3.67
CA VAL A 402 -4.27 31.71 4.22
C VAL A 402 -4.16 30.21 4.10
N ILE A 403 -4.08 29.52 5.24
CA ILE A 403 -4.20 28.06 5.30
C ILE A 403 -5.67 27.76 5.57
N GLU A 404 -6.41 27.47 4.50
CA GLU A 404 -7.86 27.23 4.53
C GLU A 404 -8.20 25.91 5.23
N ASN A 405 -7.34 24.92 5.06
CA ASN A 405 -7.52 23.61 5.66
C ASN A 405 -6.16 22.92 5.77
N ALA A 406 -5.75 22.56 6.97
CA ALA A 406 -4.66 21.62 7.21
C ALA A 406 -5.17 20.40 7.97
N GLY A 407 -4.87 19.21 7.45
CA GLY A 407 -5.15 17.93 8.11
C GLY A 407 -3.93 17.47 8.89
N VAL A 408 -4.05 17.43 10.22
CA VAL A 408 -3.05 16.90 11.15
C VAL A 408 -3.61 15.65 11.79
N PHE A 409 -2.78 14.64 12.00
CA PHE A 409 -3.18 13.49 12.79
C PHE A 409 -2.23 13.25 13.97
N LEU A 410 -2.80 12.66 15.02
CA LEU A 410 -2.10 12.27 16.22
C LEU A 410 -2.00 10.75 16.32
N ASN A 411 -0.79 10.25 16.55
CA ASN A 411 -0.51 8.83 16.77
C ASN A 411 -0.52 8.50 18.28
N ILE A 412 -1.63 8.80 18.96
CA ILE A 412 -1.83 8.50 20.39
C ILE A 412 -3.23 7.93 20.62
N THR A 413 -3.32 6.96 21.53
CA THR A 413 -4.55 6.34 22.02
C THR A 413 -4.78 6.75 23.47
N ASP A 414 -4.64 8.05 23.76
CA ASP A 414 -4.66 8.61 25.11
C ASP A 414 -6.02 9.23 25.42
N ASP A 415 -6.61 8.86 26.56
CA ASP A 415 -7.83 9.48 27.10
C ASP A 415 -7.64 10.98 27.41
N GLN A 416 -6.39 11.45 27.46
CA GLN A 416 -6.01 12.85 27.67
C GLN A 416 -5.65 13.59 26.38
N ILE A 417 -6.11 13.12 25.21
CA ILE A 417 -5.79 13.73 23.91
C ILE A 417 -6.07 15.24 23.84
N GLU A 418 -7.09 15.72 24.55
CA GLU A 418 -7.41 17.15 24.63
C GLU A 418 -6.34 17.95 25.37
N ASN A 419 -5.85 17.44 26.52
CA ASN A 419 -4.79 18.06 27.29
C ASN A 419 -3.48 18.07 26.49
N PHE A 420 -3.21 16.99 25.75
CA PHE A 420 -2.11 16.95 24.81
C PHE A 420 -2.21 18.08 23.77
N ILE A 421 -3.37 18.23 23.12
CA ILE A 421 -3.61 19.30 22.14
C ILE A 421 -3.40 20.67 22.78
N ARG A 422 -4.00 20.95 23.95
CA ARG A 422 -3.85 22.22 24.68
C ARG A 422 -2.38 22.57 24.95
N ASN A 423 -1.59 21.58 25.36
CA ASN A 423 -0.17 21.77 25.67
C ASN A 423 0.71 21.91 24.40
N LYS A 424 0.23 21.43 23.25
CA LYS A 424 1.02 21.30 22.01
C LYS A 424 0.55 22.19 20.86
N ILE A 425 -0.40 23.11 21.08
CA ILE A 425 -0.94 24.02 20.06
C ILE A 425 0.17 24.70 19.24
N ARG A 426 1.15 25.31 19.91
CA ARG A 426 2.25 26.04 19.25
C ARG A 426 3.10 25.12 18.38
N GLU A 427 3.35 23.90 18.84
CA GLU A 427 4.11 22.88 18.10
C GLU A 427 3.34 22.43 16.85
N ILE A 428 2.04 22.14 16.98
CA ILE A 428 1.15 21.76 15.87
C ILE A 428 1.13 22.87 14.81
N VAL A 429 0.89 24.12 15.23
CA VAL A 429 0.84 25.28 14.34
C VAL A 429 2.19 25.51 13.65
N SER A 430 3.29 25.42 14.38
CA SER A 430 4.64 25.55 13.83
C SER A 430 4.93 24.46 12.80
N LEU A 431 4.55 23.21 13.09
CA LEU A 431 4.74 22.08 12.20
C LEU A 431 3.97 22.28 10.88
N VAL A 432 2.70 22.68 10.94
CA VAL A 432 1.90 22.97 9.74
C VAL A 432 2.54 24.08 8.89
N LYS A 433 3.01 25.17 9.51
CA LYS A 433 3.70 26.25 8.79
C LYS A 433 5.01 25.78 8.18
N SER A 434 5.79 24.97 8.89
CA SER A 434 7.05 24.40 8.41
C SER A 434 6.81 23.48 7.21
N GLU A 435 5.85 22.56 7.30
CA GLU A 435 5.52 21.63 6.21
C GLU A 435 4.97 22.37 4.98
N LYS A 436 4.15 23.42 5.17
CA LYS A 436 3.75 24.31 4.07
C LYS A 436 4.98 24.89 3.36
N ARG A 437 5.92 25.48 4.10
CA ARG A 437 7.11 26.13 3.53
C ARG A 437 8.02 25.15 2.80
N LYS A 438 8.15 23.91 3.29
CA LYS A 438 8.91 22.85 2.61
C LYS A 438 8.26 22.45 1.28
N LYS A 439 6.93 22.26 1.28
CA LYS A 439 6.20 21.81 0.10
C LYS A 439 6.16 22.87 -1.01
N TYR A 440 6.22 24.16 -0.64
CA TYR A 440 6.11 25.29 -1.55
C TYR A 440 7.34 26.19 -1.55
N SER A 441 8.53 25.61 -1.36
CA SER A 441 9.80 26.34 -1.30
C SER A 441 10.09 27.18 -2.55
N ASN A 442 9.51 26.81 -3.70
CA ASN A 442 9.73 27.48 -4.97
C ASN A 442 8.83 28.71 -5.19
N ASN A 443 7.83 28.95 -4.33
CA ASN A 443 6.97 30.13 -4.42
C ASN A 443 7.34 31.15 -3.35
N PHE A 444 7.99 32.25 -3.79
CA PHE A 444 8.48 33.32 -2.91
C PHE A 444 7.39 33.89 -1.98
N LYS A 445 6.18 34.14 -2.50
CA LYS A 445 5.07 34.68 -1.69
C LYS A 445 4.67 33.72 -0.57
N GLU A 446 4.58 32.44 -0.89
CA GLU A 446 4.15 31.41 0.05
C GLU A 446 5.20 31.14 1.13
N TYR A 447 6.48 31.30 0.79
CA TYR A 447 7.59 31.12 1.71
C TYR A 447 7.75 32.29 2.69
N PHE A 448 7.68 33.53 2.20
CA PHE A 448 8.01 34.73 2.98
C PHE A 448 6.82 35.40 3.67
N PHE A 449 5.60 35.32 3.11
CA PHE A 449 4.47 36.04 3.69
C PHE A 449 4.01 35.43 5.02
N PRO A 450 3.57 36.28 5.97
CA PRO A 450 3.07 35.79 7.26
C PRO A 450 1.78 34.99 7.08
N ASP A 451 1.69 33.85 7.74
CA ASP A 451 0.46 33.06 7.85
C ASP A 451 -0.48 33.74 8.86
N LYS A 452 -1.49 34.47 8.36
CA LYS A 452 -2.41 35.26 9.20
C LYS A 452 -3.77 34.58 9.43
N TYR A 453 -4.12 33.59 8.60
CA TYR A 453 -5.32 32.79 8.78
C TYR A 453 -4.95 31.31 8.70
N LEU A 454 -5.36 30.52 9.70
CA LEU A 454 -5.13 29.09 9.75
C LEU A 454 -6.37 28.38 10.29
N GLN A 455 -6.76 27.33 9.59
CA GLN A 455 -7.73 26.36 10.05
C GLN A 455 -7.08 24.97 10.00
N ILE A 456 -6.83 24.40 11.18
CA ILE A 456 -6.12 23.12 11.34
C ILE A 456 -7.09 22.12 11.96
N HIS A 457 -7.36 21.03 11.24
CA HIS A 457 -8.20 19.93 11.71
C HIS A 457 -7.30 18.83 12.25
N ILE A 458 -7.52 18.44 13.50
CA ILE A 458 -6.72 17.44 14.21
C ILE A 458 -7.53 16.16 14.33
N TYR A 459 -6.98 15.07 13.81
CA TYR A 459 -7.62 13.76 13.77
C TYR A 459 -6.87 12.75 14.66
N GLN A 460 -7.61 11.76 15.16
CA GLN A 460 -7.06 10.58 15.81
C GLN A 460 -6.68 9.56 14.73
N GLY A 461 -5.37 9.35 14.57
CA GLY A 461 -4.81 8.45 13.56
C GLY A 461 -4.82 8.99 12.12
N ASP A 462 -3.99 8.39 11.28
CA ASP A 462 -3.87 8.76 9.87
C ASP A 462 -5.07 8.26 9.04
N LEU A 463 -5.40 8.98 7.97
CA LEU A 463 -6.48 8.70 7.03
C LEU A 463 -6.06 9.00 5.57
N ARG A 464 -6.90 8.63 4.60
CA ARG A 464 -6.69 9.05 3.19
C ARG A 464 -6.82 10.57 3.09
N LYS A 465 -6.04 11.21 2.20
CA LYS A 465 -6.07 12.68 2.00
C LYS A 465 -7.48 13.24 1.75
N ARG A 466 -8.30 12.56 0.94
CA ARG A 466 -9.70 12.97 0.68
C ARG A 466 -10.57 13.00 1.94
N SER A 467 -10.31 12.12 2.91
CA SER A 467 -11.02 12.12 4.19
C SER A 467 -10.68 13.35 5.04
N PHE A 468 -9.44 13.85 4.97
CA PHE A 468 -9.06 15.10 5.65
C PHE A 468 -9.67 16.35 4.99
N HIS A 469 -9.92 16.30 3.68
CA HIS A 469 -10.46 17.45 2.95
C HIS A 469 -11.97 17.63 3.17
N TYR A 470 -12.74 16.54 3.04
CA TYR A 470 -14.21 16.57 3.08
C TYR A 470 -14.81 16.12 4.43
N GLY A 471 -14.02 15.46 5.29
CA GLY A 471 -14.50 14.85 6.54
C GLY A 471 -14.63 15.81 7.73
N ARG A 472 -15.30 16.96 7.55
CA ARG A 472 -15.52 17.93 8.66
C ARG A 472 -16.41 17.40 9.80
N GLN A 473 -17.07 16.26 9.61
CA GLN A 473 -17.84 15.52 10.63
C GLN A 473 -17.35 14.06 10.74
N ASN A 474 -16.06 13.84 10.53
CA ASN A 474 -15.47 12.51 10.71
C ASN A 474 -15.47 12.16 12.21
N LYS A 475 -15.82 10.92 12.56
CA LYS A 475 -15.73 10.41 13.95
C LYS A 475 -14.30 10.52 14.52
N ASN A 476 -13.29 10.50 13.65
CA ASN A 476 -11.89 10.61 14.04
C ASN A 476 -11.44 12.07 14.21
N LEU A 477 -12.27 13.08 13.88
CA LEU A 477 -11.93 14.48 14.14
C LEU A 477 -12.04 14.75 15.64
N ILE A 478 -10.96 15.24 16.25
CA ILE A 478 -10.90 15.57 17.69
C ILE A 478 -11.24 17.05 17.88
N ALA A 479 -10.54 17.91 17.14
CA ALA A 479 -10.67 19.36 17.28
C ALA A 479 -10.29 20.10 15.99
N THR A 480 -10.75 21.35 15.89
CA THR A 480 -10.29 22.31 14.88
C THR A 480 -9.65 23.49 15.59
N LEU A 481 -8.40 23.81 15.25
CA LEU A 481 -7.73 25.04 15.68
C LEU A 481 -7.99 26.13 14.65
N HIS A 482 -8.49 27.27 15.13
CA HIS A 482 -8.78 28.45 14.32
C HIS A 482 -7.90 29.61 14.78
N ILE A 483 -7.13 30.17 13.86
CA ILE A 483 -6.26 31.32 14.10
C ILE A 483 -6.57 32.35 13.03
N ASN A 484 -7.11 33.50 13.43
CA ASN A 484 -7.37 34.61 12.51
C ASN A 484 -6.79 35.90 13.06
N LYS A 485 -5.66 36.31 12.49
CA LYS A 485 -5.01 37.61 12.73
C LYS A 485 -5.31 38.61 11.62
N THR A 486 -6.32 38.36 10.80
CA THR A 486 -6.75 39.25 9.72
C THR A 486 -7.88 40.15 10.19
N LYS A 487 -7.91 41.40 9.72
CA LYS A 487 -9.03 42.33 9.95
C LYS A 487 -10.17 42.15 8.94
N ARG A 488 -9.98 41.32 7.91
CA ARG A 488 -10.87 41.27 6.73
C ARG A 488 -11.65 39.96 6.59
N ILE A 489 -11.08 38.83 7.01
CA ILE A 489 -11.79 37.55 6.96
C ILE A 489 -12.65 37.50 8.22
N LYS A 490 -13.98 37.50 8.06
CA LYS A 490 -14.89 37.21 9.19
C LYS A 490 -14.56 35.81 9.73
N ASN A 491 -14.56 35.64 11.04
CA ASN A 491 -14.34 34.32 11.66
C ASN A 491 -15.46 33.36 11.21
N ILE A 492 -15.21 32.57 10.17
CA ILE A 492 -16.06 31.45 9.79
C ILE A 492 -15.69 30.29 10.72
N VAL A 493 -16.15 30.39 11.96
CA VAL A 493 -16.02 29.30 12.93
C VAL A 493 -17.10 28.27 12.60
N PRO A 494 -16.80 26.97 12.64
CA PRO A 494 -17.84 25.94 12.56
C PRO A 494 -18.99 26.23 13.54
N ALA A 495 -20.22 26.01 13.08
CA ALA A 495 -21.42 26.18 13.91
C ALA A 495 -21.60 25.04 14.94
N TRP A 496 -20.88 23.94 14.75
CA TRP A 496 -20.90 22.76 15.60
C TRP A 496 -19.74 22.75 16.60
N GLY A 497 -19.85 21.90 17.63
CA GLY A 497 -18.80 21.64 18.61
C GLY A 497 -18.71 22.64 19.76
N ILE A 498 -17.96 22.26 20.79
CA ILE A 498 -17.72 23.10 21.98
C ILE A 498 -16.52 24.02 21.72
N LYS A 499 -16.72 25.32 21.97
CA LYS A 499 -15.71 26.35 21.71
C LYS A 499 -14.92 26.67 22.98
N GLU A 500 -13.61 26.68 22.86
CA GLU A 500 -12.68 27.03 23.93
C GLU A 500 -11.71 28.10 23.42
N GLU A 501 -11.71 29.28 24.04
CA GLU A 501 -10.73 30.32 23.72
C GLU A 501 -9.41 30.04 24.44
N ASN A 502 -8.34 29.93 23.66
CA ASN A 502 -6.97 29.87 24.15
C ASN A 502 -6.24 31.15 23.70
N LYS A 503 -5.24 31.61 24.46
CA LYS A 503 -4.50 32.87 24.23
C LYS A 503 -4.02 33.04 22.78
N ASP A 504 -3.70 31.94 22.11
CA ASP A 504 -3.12 31.94 20.76
C ASP A 504 -4.08 31.47 19.64
N CYS A 505 -5.23 30.85 19.97
CA CYS A 505 -6.19 30.33 19.00
C CYS A 505 -7.57 30.04 19.62
N LEU A 506 -8.59 29.93 18.76
CA LEU A 506 -9.88 29.35 19.14
C LEU A 506 -9.84 27.84 18.84
N ILE A 507 -10.17 27.02 19.84
CA ILE A 507 -10.31 25.57 19.68
C ILE A 507 -11.80 25.24 19.56
N VAL A 508 -12.14 24.43 18.57
CA VAL A 508 -13.49 23.88 18.40
C VAL A 508 -13.42 22.37 18.56
N TRP A 509 -13.89 21.86 19.69
CA TRP A 509 -13.91 20.44 20.01
C TRP A 509 -15.08 19.74 19.30
N ASN A 510 -14.83 18.57 18.71
CA ASN A 510 -15.86 17.75 18.08
C ASN A 510 -16.59 16.93 19.16
N LYS A 511 -17.50 17.59 19.88
CA LYS A 511 -18.31 17.05 20.97
C LYS A 511 -19.77 17.34 20.75
#